data_AF-A0A7H9BZ49-F1
#
_entry.id   AF-A0A7H9BZ49-F1
#
_cell.length_a   1.000
_cell.length_b   1.000
_cell.length_c   1.000
_cell.angle_alpha   90.00
_cell.angle_beta   90.00
_cell.angle_gamma   90.00
#
_symmetry.space_group_name_H-M   'P 1'
#
loop_
_entity.id
_entity.type
_entity.pdbx_description
1 polymer ?
#
loop_
_entity_poly.entity_id
_entity_poly.type
_entity_poly.pdbx_seq_one_letter_code
_entity_poly.pdbx_strand_id
1 'polypeptide(L)'
;MLGRSRGGFSTKIHLKTDFDGHLIAFDLTGGEKGDAPHFPILLGLGPDVDPRAAVADKGYASKANRQAARSRGIIPVIPRKANEKGKPGFFAKAI
;
A
#
# COMPACT_ATOMS: atom_id res chain seq x y z
N MET A 1 17.05 -6.44 -5.22
CA MET A 1 17.13 -7.52 -6.24
C MET A 1 16.58 -6.94 -7.54
N LEU A 2 17.29 -7.07 -8.67
CA LEU A 2 16.84 -6.56 -9.96
C LEU A 2 15.88 -7.55 -10.60
N GLY A 3 14.74 -7.05 -11.06
CA GLY A 3 13.72 -7.85 -11.70
C GLY A 3 13.64 -7.62 -13.21
N ARG A 4 13.17 -8.60 -14.00
CA ARG A 4 13.09 -8.49 -15.46
C ARG A 4 11.72 -7.97 -15.88
N SER A 5 11.70 -6.79 -16.49
CA SER A 5 10.54 -6.23 -17.20
C SER A 5 10.71 -6.38 -18.71
N ARG A 6 9.65 -6.13 -19.50
CA ARG A 6 9.68 -6.19 -20.97
C ARG A 6 10.71 -5.22 -21.60
N GLY A 7 11.19 -4.22 -20.86
CA GLY A 7 12.18 -3.23 -21.31
C GLY A 7 13.58 -3.37 -20.67
N GLY A 8 13.85 -4.43 -19.89
CA GLY A 8 15.14 -4.63 -19.20
C GLY A 8 15.00 -4.87 -17.70
N PHE A 9 16.14 -4.81 -16.97
CA PHE A 9 16.16 -4.97 -15.52
C PHE A 9 15.64 -3.71 -14.82
N SER A 10 14.62 -3.84 -13.98
CA SER A 10 14.07 -2.76 -13.16
C SER A 10 13.88 -3.20 -11.70
N THR A 11 13.85 -2.24 -10.78
CA THR A 11 13.60 -2.44 -9.35
C THR A 11 12.47 -1.50 -8.95
N LYS A 12 11.60 -1.94 -8.05
CA LYS A 12 10.57 -1.09 -7.45
C LYS A 12 10.93 -0.78 -6.01
N ILE A 13 10.69 0.46 -5.62
CA ILE A 13 10.86 0.94 -4.25
C ILE A 13 9.47 1.23 -3.70
N HIS A 14 9.07 0.51 -2.66
CA HIS A 14 7.85 0.80 -1.92
C HIS A 14 8.24 1.56 -0.65
N LEU A 15 7.69 2.75 -0.46
CA LEU A 15 8.02 3.62 0.67
C LEU A 15 6.82 3.72 1.62
N LYS A 16 7.09 3.72 2.92
CA LYS A 16 6.17 4.12 3.98
C LYS A 16 6.70 5.41 4.59
N THR A 17 5.88 6.44 4.60
CA THR A 17 6.20 7.73 5.21
C THR A 17 5.24 8.06 6.34
N ASP A 18 5.65 8.96 7.23
CA ASP A 18 4.71 9.64 8.12
C ASP A 18 3.88 10.67 7.32
N PHE A 19 3.04 11.42 8.03
CA PHE A 19 2.20 12.47 7.44
C PHE A 19 3.02 13.64 6.88
N ASP A 20 4.19 13.93 7.46
CA ASP A 20 5.09 15.02 7.03
C ASP A 20 6.02 14.59 5.88
N GLY A 21 5.93 13.33 5.45
CA GLY A 21 6.71 12.77 4.35
C GLY A 21 8.07 12.19 4.77
N HIS A 22 8.36 12.09 6.07
CA HIS A 22 9.57 11.43 6.53
C HIS A 22 9.49 9.93 6.29
N LEU A 23 10.57 9.36 5.73
CA LEU A 23 10.65 7.95 5.45
C LEU A 23 10.73 7.12 6.74
N ILE A 24 9.74 6.26 6.96
CA ILE A 24 9.68 5.32 8.09
C ILE A 24 10.29 3.98 7.70
N ALA A 25 9.95 3.46 6.52
CA ALA A 25 10.40 2.17 6.04
C ALA A 25 10.35 2.09 4.52
N PHE A 26 11.15 1.20 3.94
CA PHE A 26 11.09 0.91 2.51
C PHE A 26 11.25 -0.59 2.24
N ASP A 27 10.66 -1.07 1.15
CA ASP A 27 10.82 -2.43 0.65
C ASP A 27 11.24 -2.39 -0.83
N LEU A 28 12.24 -3.21 -1.19
CA LEU A 28 12.84 -3.26 -2.52
C LEU A 28 12.49 -4.57 -3.21
N THR A 29 11.83 -4.47 -4.35
CA THR A 29 11.35 -5.65 -5.08
C THR A 29 11.85 -5.63 -6.52
N GLY A 30 12.02 -6.82 -7.10
CA GLY A 30 12.31 -6.94 -8.53
C GLY A 30 11.15 -6.37 -9.35
N GLY A 31 11.46 -5.70 -10.46
CA GLY A 31 10.49 -5.05 -11.35
C GLY A 31 9.34 -5.93 -11.84
N GLU A 32 9.51 -7.26 -11.91
CA GLU A 32 8.41 -8.18 -12.24
C GLU A 32 7.38 -8.37 -11.13
N LYS A 33 7.72 -8.06 -9.87
CA LYS A 33 6.82 -8.28 -8.74
C LYS A 33 5.68 -7.26 -8.76
N GLY A 34 4.46 -7.75 -8.56
CA GLY A 34 3.29 -6.91 -8.37
C GLY A 34 3.35 -6.19 -7.02
N ASP A 35 2.80 -4.99 -6.95
CA ASP A 35 2.93 -4.12 -5.77
C ASP A 35 2.03 -4.58 -4.61
N ALA A 36 0.92 -5.26 -4.92
CA ALA A 36 -0.14 -5.60 -3.99
C ALA A 36 0.28 -6.37 -2.70
N PRO A 37 1.14 -7.41 -2.72
CA PRO A 37 1.53 -8.15 -1.52
C PRO A 37 2.44 -7.37 -0.55
N HIS A 38 2.97 -6.21 -0.95
CA HIS A 38 3.93 -5.46 -0.14
C HIS A 38 3.27 -4.50 0.87
N PHE A 39 1.97 -4.22 0.72
CA PHE A 39 1.26 -3.33 1.64
C PHE A 39 1.17 -3.86 3.07
N PRO A 40 0.77 -5.12 3.33
CA PRO A 40 0.77 -5.68 4.70
C PRO A 40 2.17 -5.72 5.34
N ILE A 41 3.22 -5.89 4.53
CA ILE A 41 4.62 -5.87 4.98
C ILE A 41 4.95 -4.47 5.47
N LEU A 42 4.72 -3.44 4.65
CA LEU A 42 4.99 -2.05 5.03
C LEU A 42 4.21 -1.60 6.27
N LEU A 43 2.95 -2.03 6.44
CA LEU A 43 2.20 -1.75 7.66
C LEU A 43 2.94 -2.25 8.90
N GLY A 44 3.60 -3.42 8.82
CA GLY A 44 4.34 -4.04 9.92
C GLY A 44 5.72 -3.46 10.21
N LEU A 45 6.20 -2.47 9.46
CA LEU A 45 7.54 -1.93 9.60
C LEU A 45 7.55 -0.55 10.25
N GLY A 46 8.53 -0.33 11.13
CA GLY A 46 8.79 0.95 11.79
C GLY A 46 8.03 1.14 13.11
N PRO A 47 8.26 2.27 13.80
CA PRO A 47 7.69 2.56 15.12
C PRO A 47 6.16 2.77 15.11
N ASP A 48 5.59 3.18 13.98
CA ASP A 48 4.16 3.42 13.82
C ASP A 48 3.50 2.26 13.06
N VAL A 49 3.44 1.09 13.71
CA VAL A 49 2.95 -0.17 13.12
C VAL A 49 1.44 -0.21 12.94
N ASP A 50 0.70 0.54 13.78
CA ASP A 50 -0.77 0.61 13.77
C ASP A 50 -1.27 2.06 13.71
N PRO A 51 -0.99 2.80 12.62
CA PRO A 51 -1.41 4.17 12.47
C PRO A 51 -2.94 4.29 12.40
N ARG A 52 -3.49 5.46 12.74
CA ARG A 52 -4.94 5.71 12.64
C ARG A 52 -5.49 5.50 11.21
N ALA A 53 -4.70 5.84 10.20
CA ALA A 53 -5.06 5.66 8.79
C ALA A 53 -3.82 5.32 7.96
N ALA A 54 -4.02 4.54 6.90
CA ALA A 54 -3.00 4.25 5.89
C ALA A 54 -3.47 4.73 4.52
N VAL A 55 -2.72 5.68 3.95
CA VAL A 55 -2.95 6.20 2.60
C VAL A 55 -2.10 5.40 1.62
N ALA A 56 -2.69 4.89 0.55
CA ALA A 56 -1.93 4.20 -0.50
C ALA A 56 -2.56 4.38 -1.88
N ASP A 57 -1.76 4.14 -2.92
CA ASP A 57 -2.19 4.24 -4.31
C ASP A 57 -3.27 3.19 -4.66
N LYS A 58 -4.03 3.48 -5.72
CA LYS A 58 -5.06 2.60 -6.30
C LYS A 58 -4.54 1.20 -6.67
N GLY A 59 -3.24 1.04 -6.96
CA GLY A 59 -2.58 -0.26 -7.15
C GLY A 59 -2.77 -1.20 -5.97
N TYR A 60 -2.92 -0.66 -4.75
CA TYR A 60 -3.14 -1.40 -3.51
C TYR A 60 -4.61 -1.67 -3.17
N ALA A 61 -5.56 -1.36 -4.06
CA ALA A 61 -7.00 -1.42 -3.80
C ALA A 61 -7.58 -2.84 -3.59
N SER A 62 -6.77 -3.88 -3.39
CA SER A 62 -7.24 -5.23 -3.16
C SER A 62 -8.06 -5.34 -1.86
N LYS A 63 -9.04 -6.26 -1.84
CA LYS A 63 -9.83 -6.54 -0.63
C LYS A 63 -8.93 -7.01 0.52
N ALA A 64 -7.93 -7.85 0.20
CA ALA A 64 -6.96 -8.37 1.16
C ALA A 64 -6.17 -7.25 1.83
N ASN A 65 -5.67 -6.25 1.08
CA ASN A 65 -4.92 -5.13 1.65
C ASN A 65 -5.78 -4.27 2.57
N ARG A 66 -7.02 -3.99 2.17
CA ARG A 66 -7.95 -3.25 3.04
C ARG A 66 -8.33 -4.05 4.29
N GLN A 67 -8.41 -5.38 4.21
CA GLN A 67 -8.65 -6.23 5.38
C GLN A 67 -7.44 -6.27 6.31
N ALA A 68 -6.22 -6.37 5.76
CA ALA A 68 -4.98 -6.33 6.54
C ALA A 68 -4.82 -5.02 7.34
N ALA A 69 -5.21 -3.88 6.76
CA ALA A 69 -5.27 -2.62 7.51
C ALA A 69 -6.34 -2.66 8.62
N ARG A 70 -7.56 -3.10 8.28
CA ARG A 70 -8.67 -3.13 9.25
C ARG A 70 -8.45 -4.10 10.40
N SER A 71 -7.81 -5.24 10.17
CA SER A 71 -7.48 -6.20 11.24
C SER A 71 -6.50 -5.62 12.27
N ARG A 72 -5.83 -4.53 11.92
CA ARG A 72 -4.93 -3.77 12.79
C ARG A 72 -5.56 -2.48 13.33
N GLY A 73 -6.86 -2.26 13.12
CA GLY A 73 -7.55 -1.02 13.52
C GLY A 73 -7.25 0.19 12.64
N ILE A 74 -6.53 0.01 11.53
CA ILE A 74 -6.10 1.09 10.63
C ILE A 74 -7.20 1.37 9.61
N ILE A 75 -7.51 2.65 9.35
CA ILE A 75 -8.44 3.08 8.30
C ILE A 75 -7.73 3.06 6.93
N PRO A 76 -8.11 2.20 5.96
CA PRO A 76 -7.47 2.17 4.65
C PRO A 76 -8.02 3.26 3.73
N VAL A 77 -7.25 4.32 3.51
CA VAL A 77 -7.51 5.41 2.55
C VAL A 77 -6.84 5.07 1.22
N ILE A 78 -7.47 4.14 0.49
CA ILE A 78 -6.94 3.64 -0.80
C ILE A 78 -8.00 3.89 -1.87
N PRO A 79 -7.74 4.62 -2.97
CA PRO A 79 -8.72 4.81 -4.04
C PRO A 79 -9.26 3.47 -4.57
N ARG A 80 -10.57 3.41 -4.89
CA ARG A 80 -11.22 2.19 -5.42
C ARG A 80 -10.99 2.08 -6.93
N LYS A 81 -10.97 0.85 -7.46
CA LYS A 81 -10.93 0.67 -8.92
C LYS A 81 -12.29 1.06 -9.54
N ALA A 82 -12.27 1.58 -10.77
CA ALA A 82 -13.49 2.06 -11.42
C ALA A 82 -14.52 0.94 -11.59
N ASN A 83 -14.03 -0.27 -11.94
CA ASN A 83 -14.78 -1.50 -12.12
C ASN A 83 -15.03 -2.31 -10.83
N GLU A 84 -14.74 -1.75 -9.65
CA GLU A 84 -14.89 -2.47 -8.38
C GLU A 84 -16.37 -2.60 -7.97
N LYS A 85 -16.86 -3.83 -7.83
CA LYS A 85 -18.24 -4.13 -7.42
C LYS A 85 -18.43 -3.95 -5.89
N GLY A 86 -19.63 -3.56 -5.46
CA GLY A 86 -19.98 -3.41 -4.04
C GLY A 86 -19.28 -2.24 -3.35
N LYS A 87 -19.35 -1.04 -3.94
CA LYS A 87 -18.81 0.21 -3.39
C LYS A 87 -19.59 0.60 -2.13
N PRO A 88 -18.94 0.80 -0.97
CA PRO A 88 -19.62 1.38 0.18
C PRO A 88 -20.06 2.80 -0.18
N GLY A 89 -21.17 3.26 0.39
CA GLY A 89 -21.69 4.61 0.13
C GLY A 89 -20.74 5.73 0.58
N PHE A 90 -19.78 5.41 1.46
CA PHE A 90 -18.80 6.35 1.99
C PHE A 90 -17.36 5.90 1.68
N PHE A 91 -16.54 6.86 1.25
CA PHE A 91 -15.10 6.70 1.05
C PHE A 91 -14.37 7.57 2.07
N ALA A 92 -13.53 6.94 2.91
CA ALA A 92 -12.69 7.68 3.83
C ALA A 92 -11.74 8.59 3.03
N LYS A 93 -11.77 9.89 3.31
CA LYS A 93 -10.77 10.85 2.84
C LYS A 93 -9.74 11.02 3.95
N ALA A 94 -8.45 10.90 3.61
CA ALA A 94 -7.43 11.54 4.41
C ALA A 94 -7.47 13.01 4.01
N ILE A 95 -7.82 13.85 4.99
CA ILE A 95 -7.77 15.33 5.05
C ILE A 95 -7.69 16.03 3.69
#